data_AF-A0A954RW68-F1
#
_entry.id   AF-A0A954RW68-F1
#
_cell.length_a   1.000
_cell.length_b   1.000
_cell.length_c   1.000
_cell.angle_alpha   90.00
_cell.angle_beta   90.00
_cell.angle_gamma   90.00
#
_symmetry.space_group_name_H-M   'P 1'
#
loop_
_entity.id
_entity.type
_entity.pdbx_description
1 polymer ?
#
loop_
_entity_poly.entity_id
_entity_poly.type
_entity_poly.pdbx_seq_one_letter_code
_entity_poly.pdbx_strand_id
1 'polypeptide(L)'
;MKNAWQLSSALIVTLMFVAGCGPQAPSDTATPPTPGDQAPTTVAERLAAADALDGKVDHVIEHCYPCALGMKGKPELTSKTDGYTLHFCSEGCLEHFGENTQEVIASTEIPTKKSE
;
A
#
# COMPACT_ATOMS: atom_id res chain seq x y z
N MET A 1 -34.59 -49.72 -1.01
CA MET A 1 -35.12 -48.41 -1.47
C MET A 1 -34.30 -48.07 -2.72
N LYS A 2 -34.63 -48.60 -3.93
CA LYS A 2 -35.52 -48.02 -4.98
C LYS A 2 -35.20 -46.52 -5.15
N ASN A 3 -34.60 -45.97 -6.20
CA ASN A 3 -34.81 -46.04 -7.68
C ASN A 3 -33.72 -45.17 -8.39
N ALA A 4 -32.94 -45.64 -9.39
CA ALA A 4 -33.18 -45.64 -10.85
C ALA A 4 -33.58 -44.25 -11.42
N TRP A 5 -32.70 -43.52 -12.12
CA TRP A 5 -32.37 -43.59 -13.57
C TRP A 5 -33.57 -43.34 -14.51
N GLN A 6 -33.68 -42.12 -15.07
CA GLN A 6 -34.37 -41.71 -16.32
C GLN A 6 -33.86 -40.27 -16.62
N LEU A 7 -32.93 -40.02 -17.54
CA LEU A 7 -33.03 -39.92 -19.01
C LEU A 7 -34.04 -38.89 -19.54
N SER A 8 -33.47 -37.94 -20.30
CA SER A 8 -33.98 -37.34 -21.54
C SER A 8 -35.25 -36.48 -21.49
N SER A 9 -35.11 -35.20 -21.87
CA SER A 9 -35.92 -34.49 -22.88
C SER A 9 -35.53 -33.01 -22.83
N ALA A 10 -34.79 -32.53 -23.82
CA ALA A 10 -35.35 -31.87 -25.00
C ALA A 10 -35.87 -30.45 -24.68
N LEU A 11 -35.02 -29.47 -25.04
CA LEU A 11 -35.35 -28.34 -25.90
C LEU A 11 -36.75 -27.72 -25.72
N ILE A 12 -36.82 -26.57 -25.03
CA ILE A 12 -37.82 -25.54 -25.33
C ILE A 12 -37.09 -24.21 -25.50
N VAL A 13 -37.01 -23.80 -26.77
CA VAL A 13 -36.74 -22.46 -27.25
C VAL A 13 -38.03 -21.65 -27.13
N THR A 14 -38.04 -20.54 -26.36
CA THR A 14 -39.00 -19.43 -26.55
C THR A 14 -38.37 -18.14 -25.99
N LEU A 15 -37.77 -17.26 -26.81
CA LEU A 15 -38.36 -16.13 -27.56
C LEU A 15 -38.80 -14.90 -26.72
N MET A 16 -37.93 -13.87 -26.75
CA MET A 16 -38.16 -12.42 -26.94
C MET A 16 -39.10 -11.56 -26.06
N PHE A 17 -38.74 -10.26 -26.07
CA PHE A 17 -39.40 -9.02 -25.58
C PHE A 17 -39.02 -8.62 -24.14
N VAL A 18 -38.60 -7.39 -23.82
CA VAL A 18 -39.02 -6.07 -24.34
C VAL A 18 -37.86 -5.06 -24.24
N ALA A 19 -37.76 -4.15 -25.21
CA ALA A 19 -36.94 -2.95 -25.17
C ALA A 19 -37.47 -1.96 -24.11
N GLY A 20 -36.63 -1.63 -23.12
CA GLY A 20 -36.87 -0.54 -22.18
C GLY A 20 -35.63 0.36 -22.09
N CYS A 21 -35.57 1.39 -22.93
CA CYS A 21 -34.66 2.53 -22.73
C CYS A 21 -35.19 3.37 -21.57
N GLY A 22 -34.57 3.24 -20.39
CA GLY A 22 -34.74 4.15 -19.26
C GLY A 22 -33.46 4.95 -19.03
N PRO A 23 -33.50 6.28 -18.83
CA PRO A 23 -32.32 7.08 -18.57
C PRO A 23 -31.92 6.99 -17.09
N GLN A 24 -30.81 6.31 -16.79
CA GLN A 24 -30.11 6.47 -15.51
C GLN A 24 -28.60 6.59 -15.75
N ALA A 25 -28.16 7.85 -15.88
CA ALA A 25 -26.95 8.31 -15.20
C ALA A 25 -27.21 8.24 -13.68
N PRO A 26 -26.22 7.92 -12.84
CA PRO A 26 -24.88 8.49 -12.90
C PRO A 26 -23.83 7.47 -13.32
N SER A 27 -23.03 7.87 -14.30
CA SER A 27 -21.64 7.46 -14.33
C SER A 27 -21.04 7.78 -12.96
N ASP A 28 -20.78 6.76 -12.17
CA ASP A 28 -19.65 6.78 -11.25
C ASP A 28 -18.40 6.92 -12.12
N THR A 29 -18.13 8.17 -12.49
CA THR A 29 -16.80 8.62 -12.87
C THR A 29 -15.95 8.43 -11.62
N ALA A 30 -15.44 7.22 -11.44
CA ALA A 30 -14.23 7.00 -10.68
C ALA A 30 -13.13 7.75 -11.43
N THR A 31 -13.00 9.03 -11.11
CA THR A 31 -11.77 9.79 -11.35
C THR A 31 -10.65 8.95 -10.74
N PRO A 32 -9.65 8.47 -11.50
CA PRO A 32 -8.46 7.89 -10.89
C PRO A 32 -7.88 8.95 -9.94
N PRO A 33 -7.47 8.59 -8.72
CA PRO A 33 -6.90 9.57 -7.81
C PRO A 33 -5.73 10.26 -8.51
N THR A 34 -5.79 11.59 -8.57
CA THR A 34 -4.65 12.43 -8.99
C THR A 34 -3.48 12.07 -8.08
N PRO A 35 -2.37 11.51 -8.59
CA PRO A 35 -1.18 11.30 -7.80
C PRO A 35 -0.58 12.67 -7.53
N GLY A 36 -0.77 13.22 -6.33
CA GLY A 36 -0.28 14.57 -6.05
C GLY A 36 -0.34 15.05 -4.61
N ASP A 37 -1.31 14.62 -3.80
CA ASP A 37 -1.54 15.26 -2.48
C ASP A 37 -2.00 14.30 -1.37
N GLN A 38 -1.92 12.98 -1.57
CA GLN A 38 -2.28 12.02 -0.53
C GLN A 38 -1.04 11.65 0.28
N ALA A 39 -1.06 11.94 1.59
CA ALA A 39 -0.05 11.44 2.51
C ALA A 39 0.07 9.90 2.39
N PRO A 40 1.28 9.33 2.50
CA PRO A 40 1.49 7.89 2.31
C PRO A 40 0.69 7.09 3.34
N THR A 41 -0.22 6.25 2.85
CA THR A 41 -1.23 5.55 3.68
C THR A 41 -0.84 4.11 4.00
N THR A 42 0.06 3.53 3.20
CA THR A 42 0.57 2.16 3.38
C THR A 42 2.02 2.15 3.85
N VAL A 43 2.45 1.05 4.46
CA VAL A 43 3.85 0.83 4.86
C VAL A 43 4.81 1.05 3.70
N ALA A 44 4.52 0.44 2.54
CA ALA A 44 5.36 0.55 1.35
C ALA A 44 5.47 2.02 0.86
N GLU A 45 4.36 2.77 0.82
CA GLU A 45 4.40 4.18 0.44
C GLU A 45 5.19 5.03 1.44
N ARG A 46 5.11 4.71 2.73
CA ARG A 46 5.85 5.44 3.78
C ARG A 46 7.34 5.16 3.70
N LEU A 47 7.73 3.91 3.48
CA LEU A 47 9.13 3.54 3.26
C LEU A 47 9.67 4.16 1.96
N ALA A 48 8.89 4.15 0.87
CA ALA A 48 9.27 4.82 -0.37
C ALA A 48 9.42 6.34 -0.21
N ALA A 49 8.55 6.98 0.57
CA ALA A 49 8.65 8.40 0.87
C ALA A 49 9.88 8.71 1.75
N ALA A 50 10.20 7.83 2.71
CA ALA A 50 11.39 7.94 3.55
C ALA A 50 12.70 7.78 2.74
N ASP A 51 12.72 6.84 1.80
CA ASP A 51 13.84 6.60 0.87
C ASP A 51 14.13 7.86 0.04
N ALA A 52 13.10 8.44 -0.59
CA ALA A 52 13.24 9.65 -1.40
C ALA A 52 13.78 10.89 -0.64
N LEU A 53 13.73 10.91 0.70
CA LEU A 53 14.16 12.06 1.49
C LEU A 53 15.67 12.29 1.43
N ASP A 54 16.47 11.23 1.39
CA ASP A 54 17.93 11.38 1.30
C ASP A 54 18.43 11.84 -0.08
N GLY A 55 17.52 11.92 -1.06
CA GLY A 55 17.80 12.35 -2.43
C GLY A 55 18.09 11.22 -3.40
N LYS A 56 17.94 9.97 -2.97
CA LYS A 56 18.07 8.76 -3.78
C LYS A 56 16.80 7.92 -3.64
N VAL A 57 16.58 7.01 -4.59
CA VAL A 57 15.51 6.00 -4.51
C VAL A 57 16.16 4.66 -4.79
N ASP A 58 16.86 4.14 -3.78
CA ASP A 58 17.69 2.93 -3.87
C ASP A 58 17.28 1.86 -2.84
N HIS A 59 16.14 2.06 -2.18
CA HIS A 59 15.62 1.22 -1.09
C HIS A 59 16.56 1.18 0.13
N VAL A 60 17.32 2.24 0.36
CA VAL A 60 18.17 2.43 1.53
C VAL A 60 17.76 3.72 2.23
N ILE A 61 17.07 3.57 3.36
CA ILE A 61 16.65 4.71 4.17
C ILE A 61 17.82 5.08 5.10
N GLU A 62 18.63 6.07 4.69
CA GLU A 62 19.80 6.51 5.44
C GLU A 62 19.45 7.25 6.76
N HIS A 63 18.22 7.75 6.90
CA HIS A 63 17.78 8.51 8.07
C HIS A 63 16.99 7.64 9.06
N CYS A 64 17.27 7.81 10.35
CA CYS A 64 16.76 6.98 11.43
C CYS A 64 15.24 7.15 11.59
N TYR A 65 14.51 6.07 11.35
CA TYR A 65 13.05 6.06 11.35
C TYR A 65 12.44 6.42 12.73
N PRO A 66 12.87 5.81 13.87
CA PRO A 66 12.41 6.20 15.21
C PRO A 66 12.68 7.67 15.59
N CYS A 67 13.64 8.33 14.94
CA CYS A 67 13.95 9.74 15.17
C CYS A 67 13.22 10.66 14.19
N ALA A 68 12.08 10.22 13.66
CA ALA A 68 11.29 10.93 12.65
C ALA A 68 12.12 11.38 11.43
N LEU A 69 13.09 10.55 11.02
CA LEU A 69 14.00 10.81 9.90
C LEU A 69 14.88 12.07 10.08
N GLY A 70 14.95 12.63 11.29
CA GLY A 70 15.74 13.83 11.60
C GLY A 70 17.21 13.56 11.95
N MET A 71 17.60 12.30 12.11
CA MET A 71 18.98 11.89 12.43
C MET A 71 19.52 10.94 11.38
N LYS A 72 20.78 11.11 10.97
CA LYS A 72 21.46 10.16 10.09
C LYS A 72 21.72 8.84 10.83
N GLY A 73 21.31 7.74 10.22
CA GLY A 73 21.58 6.39 10.70
C GLY A 73 23.01 5.94 10.37
N LYS A 74 23.42 4.81 10.96
CA LYS A 74 24.74 4.21 10.76
C LYS A 74 24.63 2.93 9.93
N PRO A 75 25.52 2.69 8.95
CA PRO A 75 25.47 1.50 8.09
C PRO A 75 25.75 0.19 8.83
N GLU A 76 26.33 0.24 10.02
CA GLU A 76 26.50 -0.93 10.90
C GLU A 76 25.24 -1.26 11.74
N LEU A 77 24.30 -0.32 11.88
CA LEU A 77 23.05 -0.50 12.62
C LEU A 77 21.89 -0.55 11.64
N THR A 78 21.56 -1.74 11.15
CA THR A 78 20.58 -1.89 10.07
C THR A 78 19.53 -2.97 10.32
N SER A 79 18.37 -2.79 9.68
CA SER A 79 17.30 -3.78 9.62
C SER A 79 16.69 -3.79 8.21
N LYS A 80 16.05 -4.91 7.86
CA LYS A 80 15.34 -5.07 6.59
C LYS A 80 13.84 -5.17 6.83
N THR A 81 13.06 -4.36 6.12
CA THR A 81 11.60 -4.32 6.25
C THR A 81 10.99 -4.01 4.88
N ASP A 82 10.06 -4.86 4.42
CA ASP A 82 9.35 -4.68 3.14
C ASP A 82 10.26 -4.41 1.93
N GLY A 83 11.46 -5.00 1.91
CA GLY A 83 12.44 -4.84 0.83
C GLY A 83 13.37 -3.63 0.97
N TYR A 84 13.17 -2.77 1.99
CA TYR A 84 14.04 -1.65 2.32
C TYR A 84 15.11 -2.04 3.33
N THR A 85 16.28 -1.41 3.23
CA THR A 85 17.31 -1.42 4.26
C THR A 85 17.23 -0.11 5.04
N LEU A 86 17.04 -0.17 6.35
CA LEU A 86 16.91 1.00 7.21
C LEU A 86 18.17 1.14 8.06
N HIS A 87 18.70 2.37 8.15
CA HIS A 87 19.83 2.69 9.03
C HIS A 87 19.35 3.37 10.31
N PHE A 88 19.94 3.00 11.45
CA PHE A 88 19.55 3.52 12.76
C PHE A 88 20.68 4.32 13.41
N CYS A 89 20.34 5.38 14.16
CA CYS A 89 21.36 6.25 14.77
C CYS A 89 21.99 5.64 16.04
N SER A 90 21.30 4.68 16.67
CA SER A 90 21.71 3.99 17.90
C SER A 90 21.13 2.58 17.98
N GLU A 91 21.74 1.71 18.79
CA GLU A 91 21.23 0.35 19.03
C GLU A 91 19.81 0.37 19.60
N GLY A 92 19.51 1.29 20.54
CA GLY A 92 18.16 1.44 21.08
C GLY A 92 17.10 1.82 20.03
N CYS A 93 17.47 2.56 18.98
CA CYS A 93 16.55 2.81 17.86
C CYS A 93 16.32 1.56 17.00
N LEU A 94 17.37 0.78 16.74
CA LEU A 94 17.26 -0.49 16.02
C LEU A 94 16.36 -1.48 16.79
N GLU A 95 16.59 -1.62 18.10
CA GLU A 95 15.81 -2.48 18.99
C GLU A 95 14.34 -2.03 19.05
N HIS A 96 14.08 -0.76 19.36
CA HIS A 96 12.72 -0.22 19.42
C HIS A 96 11.96 -0.42 18.10
N PHE A 97 12.64 -0.20 16.97
CA PHE A 97 12.04 -0.44 15.66
C PHE A 97 11.77 -1.92 15.41
N GLY A 98 12.66 -2.82 15.80
CA GLY A 98 12.46 -4.27 15.66
C GLY A 98 11.27 -4.80 16.45
N GLU A 99 11.03 -4.24 17.64
CA GLU A 99 9.89 -4.61 18.49
C GLU A 99 8.57 -4.02 18.00
N ASN A 100 8.59 -2.82 17.41
CA ASN A 100 7.40 -2.02 17.11
C ASN A 100 7.32 -1.58 15.65
N THR A 101 7.87 -2.38 14.72
CA THR A 101 8.11 -2.00 13.31
C THR A 101 6.90 -1.33 12.65
N GLN A 102 5.73 -1.98 12.69
CA GLN A 102 4.52 -1.49 12.04
C GLN A 102 4.00 -0.18 12.67
N GLU A 103 4.05 -0.09 14.00
CA GLU A 103 3.61 1.10 14.74
C GLU A 103 4.54 2.29 14.49
N VAL A 104 5.86 2.07 14.54
CA VAL A 104 6.86 3.10 14.26
C VAL A 104 6.71 3.58 12.81
N ILE A 105 6.52 2.67 11.85
CA ILE A 105 6.25 3.03 10.46
C ILE A 105 5.01 3.91 10.34
N ALA A 106 3.89 3.49 10.93
CA ALA A 106 2.61 4.17 10.81
C ALA A 106 2.57 5.53 11.54
N SER A 107 3.27 5.67 12.67
CA SER A 107 3.23 6.87 13.52
C SER A 107 4.26 7.93 13.15
N THR A 108 5.35 7.56 12.47
CA THR A 108 6.41 8.51 12.12
C THR A 108 5.96 9.50 11.06
N GLU A 109 5.96 10.79 11.38
CA GLU A 109 5.74 11.83 10.37
C GLU A 109 6.90 11.84 9.37
N ILE A 110 6.59 11.68 8.08
CA ILE A 110 7.57 11.76 7.00
C ILE A 110 7.70 13.22 6.59
N PRO A 111 8.86 13.89 6.78
CA PRO A 111 9.03 15.26 6.38
C PRO A 111 8.72 15.44 4.90
N THR A 112 7.96 16.48 4.54
CA THR A 112 7.85 16.89 3.14
C THR A 112 9.09 17.72 2.83
N LYS A 113 9.87 17.29 1.83
CA LYS A 113 11.02 18.05 1.35
C LYS A 113 10.51 19.45 0.95
N LYS A 114 10.79 20.49 1.74
CA LYS A 114 10.56 21.87 1.27
C LYS A 114 11.56 22.09 0.15
N SER A 115 11.05 22.21 -1.07
CA SER A 115 11.82 22.71 -2.20
C SER A 115 12.36 24.10 -1.81
N GLU A 116 13.67 24.20 -1.58
CA GLU A 116 14.40 25.48 -1.67
C GLU A 116 14.89 25.68 -3.11
#